data_AF-A0A2V8YM19-F1
#
_entry.id   AF-A0A2V8YM19-F1
#
_cell.length_a   1.000
_cell.length_b   1.000
_cell.length_c   1.000
_cell.angle_alpha   90.00
_cell.angle_beta   90.00
_cell.angle_gamma   90.00
#
_symmetry.space_group_name_H-M   'P 1'
#
loop_
_entity.id
_entity.type
_entity.pdbx_description
1 polymer ?
#
loop_
_entity_poly.entity_id
_entity_poly.type
_entity_poly.pdbx_seq_one_letter_code
_entity_poly.pdbx_strand_id
1 'polypeptide(L)'
;MASREHTEAIAGRLTSSGAKSIETRTIRKVQVRLIPLLFLLYVVAMVDRINIGFAALTMNKELGIAGQQFGIAAGIFFIGYFLLEVPSNLILHRIGARVWSARILLRWGLVAALTGLVQSVGQLYVARFLLGLAEAGYFPGIVLYLTYWFRQREQARTLALFLTGYAVTSIVGAPISGFILDHVHWLSLGSWRWLLILEGIPAIVLGIFTHFVLPNRPSEAKFLTNEEKEWLQGELEQEKRLKLRQRRHSAMEGLT
;
A
#
# COMPACT_ATOMS: atom_id res chain seq x y z
N MET A 1 50.85 -14.31 23.00
CA MET A 1 49.56 -13.60 23.17
C MET A 1 49.23 -12.70 21.99
N ALA A 2 50.12 -11.78 21.58
CA ALA A 2 49.88 -10.85 20.46
C ALA A 2 49.45 -11.47 19.10
N SER A 3 49.93 -12.68 18.76
CA SER A 3 49.55 -13.34 17.50
C SER A 3 48.09 -13.82 17.49
N ARG A 4 47.51 -14.22 18.64
CA ARG A 4 46.10 -14.67 18.72
C ARG A 4 45.12 -13.51 18.62
N GLU A 5 45.41 -12.39 19.28
CA GLU A 5 44.59 -11.17 19.21
C GLU A 5 44.54 -10.60 17.78
N HIS A 6 45.65 -10.67 17.05
CA HIS A 6 45.70 -10.21 15.67
C HIS A 6 44.89 -11.11 14.72
N THR A 7 44.87 -12.42 14.94
CA THR A 7 44.04 -13.36 14.16
C THR A 7 42.56 -13.20 14.47
N GLU A 8 42.19 -12.99 15.74
CA GLU A 8 40.81 -12.74 16.16
C GLU A 8 40.29 -11.39 15.61
N ALA A 9 41.12 -10.35 15.61
CA ALA A 9 40.78 -9.05 15.02
C ALA A 9 40.55 -9.13 13.50
N ILE A 10 41.36 -9.93 12.78
CA ILE A 10 41.19 -10.15 11.33
C ILE A 10 39.93 -10.98 11.06
N ALA A 11 39.67 -12.03 11.85
CA ALA A 11 38.44 -12.84 11.75
C ALA A 11 37.18 -11.99 12.02
N GLY A 12 37.22 -11.11 13.04
CA GLY A 12 36.15 -10.16 13.34
C GLY A 12 35.90 -9.13 12.22
N ARG A 13 36.96 -8.68 11.53
CA ARG A 13 36.84 -7.78 10.37
C ARG A 13 36.31 -8.48 9.12
N LEU A 14 36.70 -9.73 8.87
CA LEU A 14 36.21 -10.51 7.73
C LEU A 14 34.74 -10.89 7.88
N THR A 15 34.32 -11.30 9.08
CA THR A 15 32.93 -11.62 9.40
C THR A 15 32.03 -10.37 9.34
N SER A 16 32.47 -9.23 9.90
CA SER A 16 31.71 -7.98 9.80
C SER A 16 31.66 -7.42 8.37
N SER A 17 32.72 -7.55 7.57
CA SER A 17 32.72 -7.17 6.15
C SER A 17 31.76 -8.03 5.32
N GLY A 18 31.78 -9.35 5.51
CA GLY A 18 30.84 -10.28 4.88
C GLY A 18 29.39 -10.00 5.27
N ALA A 19 29.11 -9.79 6.56
CA ALA A 19 27.76 -9.47 7.05
C ALA A 19 27.25 -8.13 6.48
N LYS A 20 28.10 -7.10 6.42
CA LYS A 20 27.74 -5.78 5.86
C LYS A 20 27.48 -5.84 4.35
N SER A 21 28.16 -6.74 3.65
CA SER A 21 27.94 -7.04 2.24
C SER A 21 26.60 -7.76 2.01
N ILE A 22 26.31 -8.83 2.77
CA ILE A 22 25.03 -9.56 2.69
C ILE A 22 23.86 -8.66 3.03
N GLU A 23 23.99 -7.84 4.07
CA GLU A 23 22.99 -6.85 4.46
C GLU A 23 22.62 -5.93 3.29
N THR A 24 23.63 -5.21 2.77
CA THR A 24 23.41 -4.16 1.76
C THR A 24 22.80 -4.76 0.49
N ARG A 25 23.30 -5.94 0.08
CA ARG A 25 22.79 -6.69 -1.07
C ARG A 25 21.33 -7.12 -0.86
N THR A 26 21.01 -7.70 0.29
CA THR A 26 19.67 -8.20 0.61
C THR A 26 18.65 -7.07 0.66
N ILE A 27 18.92 -6.02 1.43
CA ILE A 27 18.01 -4.88 1.57
C ILE A 27 17.79 -4.19 0.23
N ARG A 28 18.85 -3.94 -0.55
CA ARG A 28 18.73 -3.33 -1.88
C ARG A 28 17.88 -4.20 -2.81
N LYS A 29 18.07 -5.52 -2.79
CA LYS A 29 17.30 -6.45 -3.61
C LYS A 29 15.81 -6.44 -3.24
N VAL A 30 15.50 -6.47 -1.94
CA VAL A 30 14.12 -6.34 -1.44
C VAL A 30 13.51 -4.99 -1.84
N GLN A 31 14.25 -3.88 -1.69
CA GLN A 31 13.77 -2.55 -2.07
C GLN A 31 13.42 -2.47 -3.56
N VAL A 32 14.34 -2.88 -4.43
CA VAL A 32 14.16 -2.82 -5.89
C VAL A 32 13.03 -3.73 -6.39
N ARG A 33 12.68 -4.78 -5.64
CA ARG A 33 11.60 -5.70 -6.04
C ARG A 33 10.24 -5.35 -5.47
N LEU A 34 10.16 -4.95 -4.21
CA LEU A 34 8.88 -4.68 -3.54
C LEU A 34 8.44 -3.23 -3.71
N ILE A 35 9.35 -2.27 -3.58
CA ILE A 35 8.95 -0.85 -3.49
C ILE A 35 8.35 -0.33 -4.78
N PRO A 36 8.87 -0.63 -5.99
CA PRO A 36 8.22 -0.16 -7.21
C PRO A 36 6.77 -0.64 -7.36
N LEU A 37 6.48 -1.90 -7.00
CA LEU A 37 5.13 -2.43 -7.03
C LEU A 37 4.22 -1.74 -6.00
N LEU A 38 4.68 -1.67 -4.75
CA LEU A 38 3.90 -1.02 -3.68
C LEU A 38 3.66 0.47 -3.98
N PHE A 39 4.68 1.15 -4.49
CA PHE A 39 4.61 2.54 -4.93
C PHE A 39 3.57 2.72 -6.04
N LEU A 40 3.60 1.89 -7.07
CA LEU A 40 2.63 1.93 -8.16
C LEU A 40 1.20 1.72 -7.64
N LEU A 41 1.00 0.73 -6.78
CA LEU A 41 -0.30 0.49 -6.16
C LEU A 41 -0.77 1.67 -5.32
N TYR A 42 0.14 2.34 -4.61
CA TYR A 42 -0.18 3.55 -3.84
C TYR A 42 -0.56 4.73 -4.72
N VAL A 43 0.14 4.93 -5.85
CA VAL A 43 -0.21 5.94 -6.85
C VAL A 43 -1.63 5.70 -7.36
N VAL A 44 -1.96 4.48 -7.77
CA VAL A 44 -3.32 4.12 -8.21
C VAL A 44 -4.35 4.37 -7.10
N ALA A 45 -4.01 4.07 -5.84
CA ALA A 45 -4.88 4.34 -4.70
C ALA A 45 -5.10 5.81 -4.42
N MET A 46 -4.10 6.65 -4.68
CA MET A 46 -4.26 8.09 -4.54
C MET A 46 -5.01 8.69 -5.72
N VAL A 47 -4.84 8.16 -6.94
CA VAL A 47 -5.54 8.61 -8.15
C VAL A 47 -7.04 8.41 -7.96
N ASP A 48 -7.49 7.20 -7.60
CA ASP A 48 -8.90 6.90 -7.34
C ASP A 48 -9.51 7.80 -6.24
N ARG A 49 -8.71 8.13 -5.23
CA ARG A 49 -9.16 8.95 -4.09
C ARG A 49 -9.38 10.42 -4.46
N ILE A 50 -8.58 10.96 -5.37
CA ILE A 50 -8.77 12.33 -5.88
C ILE A 50 -9.69 12.38 -7.11
N ASN A 51 -9.92 11.25 -7.79
CA ASN A 51 -10.72 11.13 -9.01
C ASN A 51 -12.11 11.79 -8.87
N ILE A 52 -12.81 11.55 -7.75
CA ILE A 52 -14.14 12.11 -7.53
C ILE A 52 -14.17 13.65 -7.63
N GLY A 53 -13.06 14.32 -7.31
CA GLY A 53 -12.90 15.77 -7.46
C GLY A 53 -12.83 16.21 -8.92
N PHE A 54 -12.16 15.44 -9.78
CA PHE A 54 -12.14 15.69 -11.23
C PHE A 54 -13.48 15.34 -11.87
N ALA A 55 -14.07 14.20 -11.48
CA ALA A 55 -15.41 13.81 -11.93
C ALA A 55 -16.46 14.89 -11.64
N ALA A 56 -16.35 15.57 -10.49
CA ALA A 56 -17.26 16.64 -10.07
C ALA A 56 -17.41 17.78 -11.09
N LEU A 57 -16.39 18.03 -11.93
CA LEU A 57 -16.39 19.09 -12.94
C LEU A 57 -17.56 18.96 -13.93
N THR A 58 -17.96 17.73 -14.26
CA THR A 58 -19.08 17.45 -15.18
C THR A 58 -20.20 16.66 -14.50
N MET A 59 -19.86 15.73 -13.60
CA MET A 59 -20.81 14.89 -12.86
C MET A 59 -21.84 15.69 -12.08
N ASN A 60 -21.42 16.78 -11.40
CA ASN A 60 -22.34 17.52 -10.54
C ASN A 60 -23.46 18.18 -11.35
N LYS A 61 -23.15 18.68 -12.55
CA LYS A 61 -24.13 19.26 -13.46
C LYS A 61 -25.08 18.20 -14.02
N GLU A 62 -24.56 17.03 -14.40
CA GLU A 62 -25.36 15.93 -14.95
C GLU A 62 -26.33 15.33 -13.92
N LEU A 63 -25.87 15.14 -12.68
CA LEU A 63 -26.66 14.50 -11.61
C LEU A 63 -27.42 15.49 -10.72
N GLY A 64 -27.31 16.80 -10.98
CA GLY A 64 -27.92 17.84 -10.16
C GLY A 64 -27.40 17.89 -8.72
N ILE A 65 -26.12 17.58 -8.51
CA ILE A 65 -25.50 17.51 -7.18
C ILE A 65 -25.21 18.93 -6.66
N ALA A 66 -25.83 19.29 -5.54
CA ALA A 66 -25.49 20.50 -4.80
C ALA A 66 -24.15 20.37 -4.07
N GLY A 67 -23.48 21.49 -3.78
CA GLY A 67 -22.17 21.48 -3.08
C GLY A 67 -22.18 20.73 -1.74
N GLN A 68 -23.26 20.87 -0.95
CA GLN A 68 -23.44 20.11 0.30
C GLN A 68 -23.53 18.60 0.04
N GLN A 69 -24.26 18.20 -1.00
CA GLN A 69 -24.42 16.80 -1.35
C GLN A 69 -23.10 16.18 -1.82
N PHE A 70 -22.29 16.93 -2.56
CA PHE A 70 -20.95 16.50 -2.95
C PHE A 70 -20.04 16.29 -1.73
N GLY A 71 -20.08 17.22 -0.76
CA GLY A 71 -19.35 17.07 0.50
C GLY A 71 -19.71 15.79 1.26
N ILE A 72 -21.00 15.44 1.29
CA ILE A 72 -21.47 14.18 1.88
C ILE A 72 -20.95 12.96 1.10
N ALA A 73 -20.99 12.97 -0.24
CA ALA A 73 -20.44 11.90 -1.08
C ALA A 73 -18.93 11.71 -0.86
N ALA A 74 -18.19 12.80 -0.63
CA ALA A 74 -16.77 12.75 -0.32
C ALA A 74 -16.51 12.19 1.09
N GLY A 75 -17.31 12.61 2.08
CA GLY A 75 -17.14 12.23 3.48
C GLY A 75 -17.57 10.80 3.82
N ILE A 76 -18.67 10.30 3.23
CA ILE A 76 -19.24 8.98 3.55
C ILE A 76 -18.27 7.82 3.27
N PHE A 77 -17.36 8.02 2.31
CA PHE A 77 -16.24 7.11 2.03
C PHE A 77 -15.42 6.81 3.29
N PHE A 78 -15.08 7.84 4.08
CA PHE A 78 -14.26 7.67 5.27
C PHE A 78 -14.97 6.92 6.39
N ILE A 79 -16.31 7.01 6.46
CA ILE A 79 -17.11 6.22 7.39
C ILE A 79 -16.99 4.74 7.07
N GLY A 80 -17.18 4.36 5.79
CA GLY A 80 -17.01 2.98 5.35
C GLY A 80 -15.58 2.47 5.58
N TYR A 81 -14.59 3.31 5.25
CA TYR A 81 -13.17 2.99 5.46
C TYR A 81 -12.85 2.70 6.93
N PHE A 82 -13.28 3.58 7.84
CA PHE A 82 -13.03 3.45 9.28
C PHE A 82 -13.63 2.17 9.87
N LEU A 83 -14.86 1.81 9.49
CA LEU A 83 -15.57 0.65 10.02
C LEU A 83 -14.81 -0.68 9.80
N LEU A 84 -14.15 -0.83 8.65
CA LEU A 84 -13.46 -2.05 8.29
C LEU A 84 -11.94 -1.96 8.38
N GLU A 85 -11.36 -0.81 8.73
CA GLU A 85 -9.92 -0.63 8.79
C GLU A 85 -9.26 -1.59 9.80
N VAL A 86 -9.75 -1.63 11.04
CA VAL A 86 -9.20 -2.53 12.08
C VAL A 86 -9.47 -4.01 11.74
N PRO A 87 -10.72 -4.44 11.44
CA PRO A 87 -10.98 -5.82 11.03
C PRO A 87 -10.14 -6.28 9.83
N SER A 88 -10.00 -5.44 8.81
CA SER A 88 -9.25 -5.76 7.59
C SER A 88 -7.77 -6.02 7.88
N ASN A 89 -7.14 -5.21 8.74
CA ASN A 89 -5.73 -5.41 9.12
C ASN A 89 -5.51 -6.68 9.96
N LEU A 90 -6.46 -7.04 10.82
CA LEU A 90 -6.41 -8.31 11.56
C LEU A 90 -6.47 -9.51 10.60
N ILE A 91 -7.31 -9.43 9.57
CA ILE A 91 -7.42 -10.47 8.54
C ILE A 91 -6.14 -10.53 7.70
N LEU A 92 -5.57 -9.38 7.31
CA LEU A 92 -4.30 -9.31 6.57
C LEU A 92 -3.18 -10.01 7.33
N HIS A 93 -3.09 -9.81 8.65
CA HIS A 93 -2.10 -10.47 9.50
C HIS A 93 -2.28 -12.00 9.52
N ARG A 94 -3.52 -12.50 9.45
CA ARG A 94 -3.83 -13.94 9.51
C ARG A 94 -3.66 -14.65 8.17
N ILE A 95 -4.19 -14.07 7.08
CA ILE A 95 -4.26 -14.71 5.76
C ILE A 95 -3.01 -14.38 4.90
N GLY A 96 -2.30 -13.31 5.25
CA GLY A 96 -1.12 -12.83 4.53
C GLY A 96 -1.46 -11.73 3.52
N ALA A 97 -0.50 -10.82 3.34
CA ALA A 97 -0.65 -9.64 2.49
C ALA A 97 -0.90 -9.98 1.02
N ARG A 98 -0.29 -11.04 0.47
CA ARG A 98 -0.46 -11.44 -0.95
C ARG A 98 -1.93 -11.61 -1.32
N VAL A 99 -2.65 -12.45 -0.57
CA VAL A 99 -4.03 -12.80 -0.89
C VAL A 99 -4.98 -11.68 -0.47
N TRP A 100 -4.75 -11.06 0.69
CA TRP A 100 -5.65 -10.04 1.20
C TRP A 100 -5.56 -8.72 0.41
N SER A 101 -4.35 -8.22 0.12
CA SER A 101 -4.17 -7.02 -0.69
C SER A 101 -4.73 -7.20 -2.11
N ALA A 102 -4.53 -8.36 -2.73
CA ALA A 102 -5.13 -8.68 -4.03
C ALA A 102 -6.67 -8.64 -3.99
N ARG A 103 -7.29 -9.22 -2.96
CA ARG A 103 -8.76 -9.17 -2.77
C ARG A 103 -9.29 -7.77 -2.51
N ILE A 104 -8.54 -6.93 -1.79
CA ILE A 104 -8.88 -5.52 -1.60
C ILE A 104 -8.86 -4.83 -2.97
N LEU A 105 -7.75 -4.90 -3.70
CA LEU A 105 -7.59 -4.28 -5.02
C LEU A 105 -8.67 -4.68 -6.03
N LEU A 106 -9.04 -5.97 -6.07
CA LEU A 106 -10.10 -6.46 -6.95
C LEU A 106 -11.48 -5.90 -6.60
N ARG A 107 -11.86 -5.95 -5.31
CA ARG A 107 -13.17 -5.44 -4.85
C ARG A 107 -13.24 -3.93 -4.98
N TRP A 108 -12.17 -3.24 -4.58
CA TRP A 108 -12.03 -1.81 -4.69
C TRP A 108 -12.12 -1.35 -6.15
N GLY A 109 -11.31 -1.91 -7.06
CA GLY A 109 -11.34 -1.54 -8.47
C GLY A 109 -12.68 -1.85 -9.16
N LEU A 110 -13.35 -2.94 -8.77
CA LEU A 110 -14.70 -3.26 -9.24
C LEU A 110 -15.72 -2.20 -8.79
N VAL A 111 -15.72 -1.83 -7.50
CA VAL A 111 -16.65 -0.82 -6.97
C VAL A 111 -16.34 0.56 -7.56
N ALA A 112 -15.06 0.91 -7.74
CA ALA A 112 -14.65 2.14 -8.42
C ALA A 112 -15.23 2.21 -9.84
N ALA A 113 -15.08 1.14 -10.61
CA ALA A 113 -15.62 1.09 -11.97
C ALA A 113 -17.15 1.13 -12.00
N LEU A 114 -17.82 0.41 -11.10
CA LEU A 114 -19.28 0.46 -10.97
C LEU A 114 -19.80 1.84 -10.55
N THR A 115 -18.97 2.66 -9.88
CA THR A 115 -19.33 4.04 -9.52
C THR A 115 -19.57 4.90 -10.77
N GLY A 116 -18.91 4.61 -11.90
CA GLY A 116 -19.18 5.30 -13.17
C GLY A 116 -20.59 5.05 -13.74
N LEU A 117 -21.30 4.03 -13.25
CA LEU A 117 -22.65 3.67 -13.71
C LEU A 117 -23.77 4.32 -12.88
N VAL A 118 -23.44 5.10 -11.84
CA VAL A 118 -24.44 5.73 -10.98
C VAL A 118 -25.26 6.78 -11.73
N GLN A 119 -26.55 6.84 -11.47
CA GLN A 119 -27.51 7.74 -12.13
C GLN A 119 -28.15 8.74 -11.17
N SER A 120 -27.87 8.63 -9.87
CA SER A 120 -28.43 9.53 -8.86
C SER A 120 -27.47 9.76 -7.70
N VAL A 121 -27.71 10.83 -6.94
CA VAL A 121 -26.92 11.19 -5.75
C VAL A 121 -26.97 10.09 -4.69
N GLY A 122 -28.12 9.44 -4.50
CA GLY A 122 -28.27 8.32 -3.56
C GLY A 122 -27.41 7.12 -3.96
N GLN A 123 -27.38 6.77 -5.26
CA GLN A 123 -26.50 5.72 -5.76
C GLN A 123 -25.03 6.08 -5.59
N LEU A 124 -24.67 7.35 -5.79
CA LEU A 124 -23.30 7.83 -5.53
C LEU A 124 -22.91 7.66 -4.06
N TYR A 125 -23.80 7.97 -3.11
CA TYR A 125 -23.52 7.76 -1.68
C TYR A 125 -23.28 6.29 -1.34
N VAL A 126 -24.13 5.40 -1.85
CA VAL A 126 -23.98 3.95 -1.65
C VAL A 126 -22.67 3.46 -2.26
N ALA A 127 -22.38 3.86 -3.50
CA ALA A 127 -21.15 3.48 -4.19
C ALA A 127 -19.91 3.96 -3.42
N ARG A 128 -19.90 5.21 -2.94
CA ARG A 128 -18.78 5.79 -2.17
C ARG A 128 -18.61 5.12 -0.81
N PHE A 129 -19.70 4.76 -0.14
CA PHE A 129 -19.65 4.01 1.11
C PHE A 129 -19.08 2.60 0.89
N LEU A 130 -19.56 1.88 -0.13
CA LEU A 130 -19.04 0.55 -0.51
C LEU A 130 -17.57 0.62 -0.94
N LEU A 131 -17.16 1.68 -1.62
CA LEU A 131 -15.77 1.92 -2.01
C LEU A 131 -14.88 2.04 -0.77
N GLY A 132 -15.31 2.83 0.22
CA GLY A 132 -14.63 2.95 1.51
C GLY A 132 -14.49 1.60 2.22
N LEU A 133 -15.57 0.81 2.27
CA LEU A 133 -15.54 -0.55 2.83
C LEU A 133 -14.57 -1.47 2.07
N ALA A 134 -14.54 -1.38 0.73
CA ALA A 134 -13.70 -2.21 -0.11
C ALA A 134 -12.22 -1.87 0.01
N GLU A 135 -11.88 -0.58 0.14
CA GLU A 135 -10.49 -0.09 0.26
C GLU A 135 -9.94 -0.21 1.69
N ALA A 136 -10.82 -0.40 2.69
CA ALA A 136 -10.46 -0.42 4.10
C ALA A 136 -9.30 -1.39 4.40
N GLY A 137 -8.29 -0.86 5.09
CA GLY A 137 -7.10 -1.61 5.50
C GLY A 137 -6.05 -1.82 4.41
N TYR A 138 -6.22 -1.23 3.21
CA TYR A 138 -5.18 -1.25 2.18
C TYR A 138 -3.89 -0.56 2.65
N PHE A 139 -3.96 0.74 2.98
CA PHE A 139 -2.77 1.53 3.35
C PHE A 139 -2.09 1.02 4.63
N PRO A 140 -2.79 0.86 5.78
CA PRO A 140 -2.15 0.31 6.98
C PRO A 140 -1.69 -1.14 6.76
N GLY A 141 -2.36 -1.88 5.86
CA GLY A 141 -1.96 -3.22 5.45
C GLY A 141 -0.61 -3.25 4.75
N ILE A 142 -0.35 -2.28 3.86
CA ILE A 142 0.96 -2.12 3.23
C ILE A 142 2.01 -1.69 4.26
N VAL A 143 1.68 -0.76 5.16
CA VAL A 143 2.60 -0.35 6.22
C VAL A 143 2.98 -1.55 7.10
N LEU A 144 2.01 -2.36 7.51
CA LEU A 144 2.23 -3.62 8.24
C LEU A 144 3.08 -4.59 7.43
N TYR A 145 2.78 -4.76 6.13
CA TYR A 145 3.55 -5.61 5.25
C TYR A 145 5.02 -5.18 5.17
N LEU A 146 5.33 -3.89 5.10
CA LEU A 146 6.71 -3.39 5.11
C LEU A 146 7.46 -3.83 6.38
N THR A 147 6.78 -3.97 7.52
CA THR A 147 7.41 -4.45 8.77
C THR A 147 7.88 -5.91 8.70
N TYR A 148 7.36 -6.70 7.75
CA TYR A 148 7.78 -8.08 7.54
C TYR A 148 9.04 -8.22 6.68
N TRP A 149 9.48 -7.11 6.06
CA TRP A 149 10.58 -7.10 5.07
C TRP A 149 11.72 -6.14 5.43
N PHE A 150 11.45 -5.12 6.24
CA PHE A 150 12.40 -4.08 6.59
C PHE A 150 12.56 -3.98 8.11
N ARG A 151 13.78 -3.76 8.58
CA ARG A 151 14.04 -3.46 10.00
C ARG A 151 13.65 -2.02 10.29
N GLN A 152 13.47 -1.66 11.56
CA GLN A 152 13.02 -0.31 11.95
C GLN A 152 13.87 0.82 11.37
N ARG A 153 15.18 0.61 11.22
CA ARG A 153 16.08 1.63 10.66
C ARG A 153 15.84 1.91 9.17
N GLU A 154 15.42 0.92 8.39
CA GLU A 154 15.06 1.12 6.98
C GLU A 154 13.58 1.44 6.78
N GLN A 155 12.71 1.03 7.70
CA GLN A 155 11.25 1.24 7.60
C GLN A 155 10.90 2.70 7.37
N ALA A 156 11.49 3.64 8.13
CA ALA A 156 11.18 5.07 7.98
C ALA A 156 11.54 5.59 6.57
N ARG A 157 12.70 5.22 6.04
CA ARG A 157 13.16 5.62 4.70
C ARG A 157 12.29 4.98 3.61
N THR A 158 11.97 3.71 3.75
CA THR A 158 11.12 2.98 2.81
C THR A 158 9.69 3.55 2.82
N LEU A 159 9.14 3.86 3.99
CA LEU A 159 7.84 4.49 4.13
C LEU A 159 7.84 5.90 3.52
N ALA A 160 8.90 6.69 3.74
CA ALA A 160 9.03 8.00 3.10
C ALA A 160 9.04 7.88 1.57
N LEU A 161 9.79 6.93 1.00
CA LEU A 161 9.80 6.65 -0.44
C LEU A 161 8.45 6.17 -0.97
N PHE A 162 7.70 5.43 -0.18
CA PHE A 162 6.33 5.03 -0.52
C PHE A 162 5.38 6.25 -0.55
N LEU A 163 5.48 7.12 0.46
CA LEU A 163 4.64 8.30 0.61
C LEU A 163 4.89 9.39 -0.45
N THR A 164 6.09 9.46 -1.05
CA THR A 164 6.32 10.37 -2.20
C THR A 164 5.42 10.06 -3.39
N GLY A 165 4.79 8.88 -3.44
CA GLY A 165 3.78 8.56 -4.44
C GLY A 165 2.57 9.50 -4.42
N TYR A 166 2.28 10.16 -3.29
CA TYR A 166 1.24 11.19 -3.24
C TYR A 166 1.60 12.38 -4.13
N ALA A 167 2.85 12.87 -4.05
CA ALA A 167 3.31 13.97 -4.90
C ALA A 167 3.30 13.57 -6.39
N VAL A 168 3.72 12.34 -6.70
CA VAL A 168 3.64 11.82 -8.07
C VAL A 168 2.20 11.78 -8.56
N THR A 169 1.28 11.30 -7.72
CA THR A 169 -0.15 11.25 -8.04
C THR A 169 -0.72 12.63 -8.36
N SER A 170 -0.36 13.67 -7.61
CA SER A 170 -0.80 15.04 -7.93
C SER A 170 -0.28 15.53 -9.28
N ILE A 171 0.93 15.11 -9.68
CA ILE A 171 1.53 15.49 -10.97
C ILE A 171 0.87 14.75 -12.13
N VAL A 172 0.61 13.44 -11.99
CA VAL A 172 0.08 12.62 -13.09
C VAL A 172 -1.44 12.54 -13.13
N GLY A 173 -2.11 12.65 -11.98
CA GLY A 173 -3.55 12.48 -11.83
C GLY A 173 -4.32 13.54 -12.63
N ALA A 174 -4.01 14.82 -12.43
CA ALA A 174 -4.72 15.90 -13.13
C ALA A 174 -4.61 15.80 -14.67
N PRO A 175 -3.41 15.58 -15.28
CA PRO A 175 -3.31 15.37 -16.71
C PRO A 175 -4.05 14.13 -17.23
N ILE A 176 -3.96 13.00 -16.52
CA ILE A 176 -4.65 11.76 -16.91
C ILE A 176 -6.17 11.97 -16.86
N SER A 177 -6.68 12.49 -15.75
CA SER A 177 -8.11 12.71 -15.56
C SER A 177 -8.64 13.77 -16.54
N GLY A 178 -7.90 14.85 -16.77
CA GLY A 178 -8.25 15.88 -17.76
C GLY A 178 -8.29 15.32 -19.18
N PHE A 179 -7.28 14.54 -19.58
CA PHE A 179 -7.25 13.90 -20.89
C PHE A 179 -8.47 12.99 -21.12
N ILE A 180 -8.85 12.20 -20.11
CA ILE A 180 -10.03 11.33 -20.17
C ILE A 180 -11.31 12.17 -20.30
N LEU A 181 -11.47 13.21 -19.48
CA LEU A 181 -12.64 14.09 -19.54
C LEU A 181 -12.79 14.78 -20.91
N ASP A 182 -11.68 15.19 -21.52
CA ASP A 182 -11.71 15.92 -22.79
C ASP A 182 -11.91 15.00 -24.00
N HIS A 183 -11.36 13.78 -23.99
CA HIS A 183 -11.28 12.93 -25.20
C HIS A 183 -12.16 11.67 -25.15
N VAL A 184 -12.66 11.26 -23.98
CA VAL A 184 -13.41 10.00 -23.84
C VAL A 184 -14.90 10.27 -23.70
N HIS A 185 -15.61 10.19 -24.83
CA HIS A 185 -17.06 10.39 -24.94
C HIS A 185 -17.78 9.16 -25.53
N TRP A 186 -17.30 7.97 -25.17
CA TRP A 186 -17.82 6.74 -25.77
C TRP A 186 -19.27 6.47 -25.35
N LEU A 187 -20.02 5.84 -26.26
CA LEU A 187 -21.42 5.43 -26.05
C LEU A 187 -22.38 6.58 -25.67
N SER A 188 -22.04 7.83 -26.01
CA SER A 188 -22.81 9.03 -25.64
C SER A 188 -23.01 9.18 -24.11
N LEU A 189 -22.14 8.56 -23.32
CA LEU A 189 -22.12 8.68 -21.86
C LEU A 189 -21.23 9.86 -21.45
N GLY A 190 -21.58 10.50 -20.33
CA GLY A 190 -20.77 11.56 -19.74
C GLY A 190 -19.34 11.09 -19.41
N SER A 191 -18.34 11.90 -19.74
CA SER A 191 -16.92 11.53 -19.65
C SER A 191 -16.46 11.20 -18.23
N TRP A 192 -17.10 11.78 -17.20
CA TRP A 192 -16.83 11.45 -15.79
C TRP A 192 -17.14 9.99 -15.45
N ARG A 193 -18.08 9.36 -16.18
CA ARG A 193 -18.41 7.95 -16.01
C ARG A 193 -17.23 7.09 -16.44
N TRP A 194 -16.68 7.40 -17.62
CA TRP A 194 -15.49 6.75 -18.14
C TRP A 194 -14.25 7.04 -17.32
N LEU A 195 -14.14 8.24 -16.73
CA LEU A 195 -13.07 8.56 -15.78
C LEU A 195 -13.06 7.59 -14.59
N LEU A 196 -14.20 7.38 -13.95
CA LEU A 196 -14.32 6.44 -12.82
C LEU A 196 -14.11 4.98 -13.26
N ILE A 197 -14.61 4.60 -14.44
CA ILE A 197 -14.44 3.23 -14.98
C ILE A 197 -12.97 2.95 -15.30
N LEU A 198 -12.33 3.81 -16.08
CA LEU A 198 -10.98 3.60 -16.59
C LEU A 198 -9.93 3.68 -15.48
N GLU A 199 -10.11 4.54 -14.48
CA GLU A 199 -9.18 4.61 -13.34
C GLU A 199 -9.35 3.45 -12.36
N GLY A 200 -10.52 2.80 -12.31
CA GLY A 200 -10.75 1.57 -11.52
C GLY A 200 -10.10 0.31 -12.12
N ILE A 201 -9.93 0.24 -13.45
CA ILE A 201 -9.35 -0.92 -14.15
C ILE A 201 -7.90 -1.22 -13.71
N PRO A 202 -6.98 -0.24 -13.62
CA PRO A 202 -5.63 -0.45 -13.11
C PRO A 202 -5.60 -1.15 -11.75
N ALA A 203 -6.53 -0.82 -10.83
CA ALA A 203 -6.59 -1.46 -9.53
C ALA A 203 -6.93 -2.96 -9.66
N ILE A 204 -7.86 -3.33 -10.56
CA ILE A 204 -8.21 -4.73 -10.83
C ILE A 204 -6.99 -5.48 -11.40
N VAL A 205 -6.36 -4.92 -12.44
CA VAL A 205 -5.19 -5.54 -13.11
C VAL A 205 -4.04 -5.72 -12.10
N LEU A 206 -3.75 -4.69 -11.32
CA LEU A 206 -2.71 -4.75 -10.31
C LEU A 206 -3.09 -5.67 -9.14
N GLY A 207 -4.38 -5.85 -8.84
CA GLY A 207 -4.86 -6.85 -7.88
C GLY A 207 -4.51 -8.27 -8.31
N ILE A 208 -4.77 -8.61 -9.58
CA ILE A 208 -4.37 -9.90 -10.17
C ILE A 208 -2.85 -10.05 -10.13
N PHE A 209 -2.12 -9.03 -10.58
CA PHE A 209 -0.65 -9.08 -10.60
C PHE A 209 -0.04 -9.24 -9.20
N THR A 210 -0.57 -8.52 -8.21
CA THR A 210 -0.14 -8.59 -6.80
C THR A 210 -0.27 -10.00 -6.24
N HIS A 211 -1.33 -10.73 -6.62
CA HIS A 211 -1.52 -12.12 -6.19
C HIS A 211 -0.36 -13.03 -6.63
N PHE A 212 0.16 -12.85 -7.85
CA PHE A 212 1.23 -13.69 -8.38
C PHE A 212 2.63 -13.23 -7.97
N VAL A 213 2.84 -11.93 -7.80
CA VAL A 213 4.18 -11.35 -7.62
C VAL A 213 4.52 -11.08 -6.17
N LEU A 214 3.56 -10.73 -5.31
CA LEU A 214 3.84 -10.28 -3.94
C LEU A 214 4.16 -11.48 -3.02
N PRO A 215 5.38 -11.63 -2.48
CA PRO A 215 5.67 -12.65 -1.48
C PRO A 215 5.05 -12.32 -0.11
N ASN A 216 4.52 -13.30 0.64
CA ASN A 216 3.98 -13.00 1.98
C ASN A 216 5.09 -12.73 3.01
N ARG A 217 6.18 -13.49 2.93
CA ARG A 217 7.29 -13.48 3.90
C ARG A 217 8.63 -13.66 3.20
N PRO A 218 9.75 -13.23 3.84
CA PRO A 218 11.09 -13.47 3.34
C PRO A 218 11.39 -14.93 2.99
N SER A 219 10.85 -15.90 3.75
CA SER A 219 11.01 -17.34 3.48
C SER A 219 10.52 -17.77 2.10
N GLU A 220 9.39 -17.20 1.66
CA GLU A 220 8.75 -17.50 0.37
C GLU A 220 9.36 -16.72 -0.80
N ALA A 221 10.32 -15.82 -0.55
CA ALA A 221 10.89 -14.96 -1.58
C ALA A 221 11.70 -15.78 -2.60
N LYS A 222 11.22 -15.91 -3.84
CA LYS A 222 11.97 -16.64 -4.89
C LYS A 222 13.22 -15.89 -5.38
N PHE A 223 13.30 -14.58 -5.15
CA PHE A 223 14.42 -13.75 -5.61
C PHE A 223 15.59 -13.67 -4.61
N LEU A 224 15.40 -14.13 -3.37
CA LEU A 224 16.46 -14.16 -2.35
C LEU A 224 17.17 -15.53 -2.36
N THR A 225 18.50 -15.51 -2.19
CA THR A 225 19.26 -16.75 -1.94
C THR A 225 18.97 -17.28 -0.53
N ASN A 226 19.27 -18.55 -0.25
CA ASN A 226 19.05 -19.13 1.08
C ASN A 226 19.80 -18.36 2.18
N GLU A 227 21.05 -17.98 1.89
CA GLU A 227 21.86 -17.13 2.78
C GLU A 227 21.19 -15.78 3.07
N GLU A 228 20.66 -15.10 2.04
CA GLU A 228 19.96 -13.81 2.20
C GLU A 228 18.66 -13.95 3.00
N LYS A 229 17.94 -15.08 2.82
CA LYS A 229 16.71 -15.38 3.57
C LYS A 229 16.99 -15.62 5.05
N GLU A 230 17.98 -16.46 5.36
CA GLU A 230 18.37 -16.80 6.72
C GLU A 230 18.85 -15.55 7.46
N TRP A 231 19.70 -14.74 6.82
CA TRP A 231 20.16 -13.48 7.37
C TRP A 231 18.99 -12.53 7.67
N LEU A 232 18.11 -12.28 6.69
CA LEU A 232 16.99 -11.33 6.86
C LEU A 232 16.01 -11.78 7.95
N GLN A 233 15.68 -13.07 8.01
CA GLN A 233 14.81 -13.60 9.05
C GLN A 233 15.44 -13.49 10.44
N GLY A 234 16.73 -13.85 10.55
CA GLY A 234 17.47 -13.75 11.81
C GLY A 234 17.47 -12.32 12.35
N GLU A 235 17.74 -11.34 11.50
CA GLU A 235 17.72 -9.92 11.88
C GLU A 235 16.34 -9.44 12.31
N LEU A 236 15.28 -9.74 11.54
CA LEU A 236 13.91 -9.34 11.88
C LEU A 236 13.44 -9.99 13.19
N GLU A 237 13.82 -11.24 13.44
CA GLU A 237 13.47 -11.94 14.68
C GLU A 237 14.24 -11.38 15.88
N GLN A 238 15.53 -11.09 15.73
CA GLN A 238 16.32 -10.43 16.76
C GLN A 238 15.70 -9.08 17.16
N GLU A 239 15.33 -8.26 16.19
CA GLU A 239 14.69 -6.96 16.44
C GLU A 239 13.34 -7.13 17.16
N LYS A 240 12.52 -8.11 16.73
CA LYS A 240 11.25 -8.43 17.40
C LYS A 240 11.47 -8.83 18.85
N ARG A 241 12.49 -9.65 19.16
CA ARG A 241 12.86 -10.05 20.53
C ARG A 241 13.30 -8.85 21.37
N LEU A 242 14.09 -7.94 20.81
CA LEU A 242 14.54 -6.72 21.49
C LEU A 242 13.36 -5.80 21.85
N LYS A 243 12.41 -5.58 20.93
CA LYS A 243 11.21 -4.78 21.19
C LYS A 243 10.33 -5.37 22.29
N LEU A 244 10.18 -6.70 22.32
CA LEU A 244 9.41 -7.38 23.37
C LEU A 244 10.07 -7.26 24.75
N ARG A 245 11.40 -7.33 24.83
CA ARG A 245 12.15 -7.11 26.07
C ARG A 245 11.98 -5.67 26.57
N GLN A 246 12.15 -4.68 25.71
CA GLN A 246 11.98 -3.26 26.06
C GLN A 246 10.55 -2.96 26.57
N ARG A 247 9.52 -3.50 25.91
CA ARG A 247 8.12 -3.34 26.37
C ARG A 247 7.86 -3.96 27.75
N ARG A 248 8.48 -5.11 28.05
CA ARG A 248 8.36 -5.74 29.38
C ARG A 248 8.97 -4.88 30.48
N HIS A 249 10.12 -4.24 30.23
CA HIS A 249 10.73 -3.32 31.19
C HIS A 249 9.87 -2.06 31.41
N SER A 250 9.37 -1.44 30.34
CA SER A 250 8.54 -0.23 30.45
C SER A 250 7.19 -0.48 31.14
N ALA A 251 6.57 -1.64 30.94
CA ALA A 251 5.33 -1.99 31.65
C ALA A 251 5.55 -2.24 33.16
N MET A 252 6.73 -2.73 33.55
CA MET A 252 7.09 -2.91 34.96
C MET A 252 7.45 -1.59 35.64
N GLU A 253 8.14 -0.69 34.94
CA GLU A 253 8.49 0.64 35.44
C GLU A 253 7.27 1.58 35.53
N GLY A 254 6.25 1.41 34.69
CA GLY A 254 5.01 2.21 34.77
C GLY A 254 4.06 1.81 35.90
N LEU A 255 4.35 0.73 36.63
CA LEU A 255 3.54 0.22 37.76
C LEU A 255 4.19 0.45 39.13
N THR A 256 5.36 1.07 39.17
CA THR A 256 6.12 1.44 40.39
C THR A 256 6.26 2.94 40.48
#